data_AF-A0A7S2FKM2-F1
#
_entry.id   AF-A0A7S2FKM2-F1
#
_cell.length_a   1.000
_cell.length_b   1.000
_cell.length_c   1.000
_cell.angle_alpha   90.00
_cell.angle_beta   90.00
_cell.angle_gamma   90.00
#
_symmetry.space_group_name_H-M   'P 1'
#
loop_
_entity.id
_entity.type
_entity.pdbx_description
1 polymer ?
#
loop_
_entity_poly.entity_id
_entity_poly.type
_entity_poly.pdbx_seq_one_letter_code
_entity_poly.pdbx_strand_id
1 'polypeptide(L)'
;ELMKLRLLNAGHSALSYVSYLCGHRFVDAAMKDPKVTSYLMGVFAEHTGTLSPVPGVDIPDYIASLNARFSNPYIKDTVQRLAEDGSMKLVTTMRDPAVENLKAGNSTDMFSFTVATWIRYLVGTDENGGVIEIKDPAGADAGLLTMAKEICHAGEPGSTGPGNVSAPTDKALVAQFVTKVFGTEAGGSDQIVDGTFAVLVDICTMGTAARLQSYMDSKA
;
A
#
# COMPACT_ATOMS: atom_id res chain seq x y z
N GLU A 1 4.58 -18.81 12.15
CA GLU A 1 4.51 -18.34 10.75
C GLU A 1 3.43 -17.28 10.46
N LEU A 2 2.13 -17.56 10.62
CA LEU A 2 1.06 -16.63 10.17
C LEU A 2 1.12 -15.23 10.81
N MET A 3 1.39 -15.13 12.11
CA MET A 3 1.54 -13.83 12.81
C MET A 3 2.64 -12.96 12.20
N LYS A 4 3.81 -13.55 11.90
CA LYS A 4 4.92 -12.83 11.25
C LYS A 4 4.51 -12.39 9.84
N LEU A 5 3.80 -13.24 9.10
CA LEU A 5 3.32 -12.90 7.75
C LEU A 5 2.33 -11.72 7.78
N ARG A 6 1.35 -11.77 8.68
CA ARG A 6 0.25 -10.78 8.78
C ARG A 6 0.65 -9.47 9.45
N LEU A 7 1.69 -9.47 10.28
CA LEU A 7 2.11 -8.25 10.99
C LEU A 7 3.44 -7.75 10.45
N LEU A 8 4.52 -8.53 10.58
CA LEU A 8 5.83 -8.07 10.15
C LEU A 8 5.91 -7.90 8.62
N ASN A 9 5.55 -8.92 7.85
CA ASN A 9 5.70 -8.85 6.39
C ASN A 9 4.66 -7.90 5.77
N ALA A 10 3.41 -7.94 6.23
CA ALA A 10 2.38 -6.98 5.82
C ALA A 10 2.76 -5.54 6.16
N GLY A 11 3.28 -5.29 7.36
CA GLY A 11 3.75 -3.97 7.77
C GLY A 11 4.84 -3.43 6.84
N HIS A 12 5.82 -4.27 6.47
CA HIS A 12 6.83 -3.87 5.47
C HIS A 12 6.23 -3.58 4.09
N SER A 13 5.37 -4.46 3.58
CA SER A 13 4.73 -4.30 2.26
C SER A 13 3.87 -3.03 2.19
N ALA A 14 3.07 -2.77 3.23
CA ALA A 14 2.20 -1.60 3.28
C ALA A 14 3.00 -0.31 3.42
N LEU A 15 3.97 -0.28 4.34
CA LEU A 15 4.80 0.88 4.59
C LEU A 15 5.63 1.29 3.36
N SER A 16 6.10 0.33 2.56
CA SER A 16 7.08 0.61 1.52
C SER A 16 6.57 1.58 0.45
N TYR A 17 5.35 1.40 -0.05
CA TYR A 17 4.83 2.21 -1.15
C TYR A 17 4.46 3.62 -0.70
N VAL A 18 3.74 3.74 0.42
CA VAL A 18 3.38 5.04 1.00
C VAL A 18 4.65 5.85 1.31
N SER A 19 5.66 5.20 1.89
CA SER A 19 6.90 5.88 2.30
C SER A 19 7.71 6.34 1.10
N TYR A 20 7.82 5.51 0.07
CA TYR A 20 8.58 5.87 -1.13
C TYR A 20 7.98 7.08 -1.84
N LEU A 21 6.65 7.08 -2.01
CA LEU A 21 5.91 8.17 -2.64
C LEU A 21 5.98 9.47 -1.81
N CYS A 22 6.03 9.38 -0.49
CA CYS A 22 6.31 10.52 0.39
C CYS A 22 7.78 11.00 0.37
N GLY A 23 8.65 10.40 -0.44
CA GLY A 23 10.05 10.78 -0.58
C GLY A 23 11.00 10.12 0.43
N HIS A 24 10.51 9.24 1.30
CA HIS A 24 11.37 8.50 2.23
C HIS A 24 12.14 7.39 1.49
N ARG A 25 13.40 7.16 1.87
CA ARG A 25 14.26 6.13 1.26
C ARG A 25 14.74 5.07 2.24
N PHE A 26 14.72 5.37 3.54
CA PHE A 26 15.03 4.42 4.59
C PHE A 26 13.85 4.24 5.54
N VAL A 27 13.66 3.02 6.02
CA VAL A 27 12.53 2.66 6.90
C VAL A 27 12.60 3.43 8.23
N ASP A 28 13.79 3.56 8.83
CA ASP A 28 13.97 4.31 10.08
C ASP A 28 13.61 5.79 9.94
N ALA A 29 13.79 6.37 8.74
CA ALA A 29 13.36 7.73 8.44
C ALA A 29 11.84 7.82 8.26
N ALA A 30 11.24 6.89 7.52
CA ALA A 30 9.79 6.82 7.33
C ALA A 30 9.04 6.65 8.66
N MET A 31 9.59 5.85 9.58
CA MET A 31 9.02 5.62 10.91
C MET A 31 9.09 6.84 11.85
N LYS A 32 9.75 7.94 11.45
CA LYS A 32 9.71 9.22 12.16
C LYS A 32 8.56 10.11 11.67
N ASP A 33 7.90 9.76 10.58
CA ASP A 33 6.76 10.49 10.06
C ASP A 33 5.46 9.98 10.72
N PRO A 34 4.78 10.80 11.54
CA PRO A 34 3.56 10.39 12.23
C PRO A 34 2.46 9.92 11.26
N LYS A 35 2.43 10.47 10.05
CA LYS A 35 1.46 10.11 9.01
C LYS A 35 1.64 8.65 8.57
N VAL A 36 2.90 8.23 8.39
CA VAL A 36 3.26 6.84 8.02
C VAL A 36 2.97 5.90 9.17
N THR A 37 3.35 6.27 10.40
CA THR A 37 3.10 5.40 11.58
C THR A 37 1.62 5.26 11.88
N SER A 38 0.81 6.32 11.71
CA SER A 38 -0.64 6.27 11.88
C SER A 38 -1.28 5.28 10.89
N TYR A 39 -0.92 5.37 9.61
CA TYR A 39 -1.34 4.42 8.59
C TYR A 39 -0.91 2.99 8.91
N LEU A 40 0.34 2.78 9.34
CA LEU A 40 0.83 1.45 9.70
C LEU A 40 0.06 0.83 10.89
N MET A 41 -0.34 1.64 11.87
CA MET A 41 -1.19 1.15 12.97
C MET A 41 -2.58 0.72 12.46
N GLY A 42 -3.14 1.44 11.49
CA GLY A 42 -4.35 1.02 10.79
C GLY A 42 -4.20 -0.35 10.14
N VAL A 43 -3.09 -0.58 9.43
CA VAL A 43 -2.77 -1.88 8.82
C VAL A 43 -2.75 -2.97 9.89
N PHE A 44 -2.04 -2.76 10.99
CA PHE A 44 -1.97 -3.76 12.07
C PHE A 44 -3.33 -4.03 12.72
N ALA A 45 -4.18 -3.01 12.86
CA ALA A 45 -5.53 -3.19 13.39
C ALA A 45 -6.38 -4.10 12.49
N GLU A 46 -6.40 -3.86 11.17
CA GLU A 46 -7.13 -4.71 10.21
C GLU A 46 -6.58 -6.14 10.15
N HIS A 47 -5.27 -6.33 10.35
CA HIS A 47 -4.64 -7.66 10.30
C HIS A 47 -4.78 -8.45 11.60
N THR A 48 -4.91 -7.78 12.74
CA THR A 48 -5.00 -8.47 14.05
C THR A 48 -6.28 -9.31 14.14
N GLY A 49 -7.39 -8.84 13.56
CA GLY A 49 -8.65 -9.58 13.52
C GLY A 49 -8.59 -10.90 12.73
N THR A 50 -7.62 -11.04 11.83
CA THR A 50 -7.43 -12.23 10.98
C THR A 50 -6.43 -13.22 11.58
N LEU A 51 -6.04 -13.03 12.84
CA LEU A 51 -5.10 -13.91 13.53
C LEU A 51 -5.83 -14.83 14.49
N SER A 52 -5.52 -16.12 14.42
CA SER A 52 -5.83 -17.02 15.52
C SER A 52 -4.97 -16.67 16.74
N PRO A 53 -5.46 -16.89 17.98
CA PRO A 53 -4.66 -16.70 19.19
C PRO A 53 -3.32 -17.44 19.10
N VAL A 54 -2.23 -16.77 19.49
CA VAL A 54 -0.88 -17.33 19.51
C VAL A 54 -0.49 -17.56 20.97
N PRO A 55 -0.39 -18.82 21.44
CA PRO A 55 -0.07 -19.10 22.84
C PRO A 55 1.24 -18.42 23.28
N GLY A 56 1.18 -17.69 24.40
CA GLY A 56 2.33 -17.01 25.00
C GLY A 56 2.78 -15.72 24.30
N VAL A 57 1.99 -15.20 23.36
CA VAL A 57 2.28 -13.92 22.69
C VAL A 57 1.14 -12.94 22.93
N ASP A 58 1.49 -11.77 23.45
CA ASP A 58 0.62 -10.60 23.45
C ASP A 58 0.78 -9.84 22.13
N ILE A 59 -0.31 -9.71 21.37
CA ILE A 59 -0.27 -9.09 20.04
C ILE A 59 0.04 -7.59 20.10
N PRO A 60 -0.57 -6.79 21.00
CA PRO A 60 -0.18 -5.40 21.22
C PRO A 60 1.33 -5.22 21.50
N ASP A 61 1.90 -6.02 22.41
CA ASP A 61 3.34 -5.98 22.71
C ASP A 61 4.18 -6.37 21.50
N TYR A 62 3.73 -7.37 20.72
CA TYR A 62 4.41 -7.75 19.49
C TYR A 62 4.40 -6.61 18.47
N ILE A 63 3.28 -5.93 18.27
CA ILE A 63 3.17 -4.75 17.39
C ILE A 63 4.08 -3.62 17.87
N ALA A 64 4.12 -3.33 19.17
CA ALA A 64 5.04 -2.35 19.75
C ALA A 64 6.51 -2.72 19.46
N SER A 65 6.85 -4.01 19.55
CA SER A 65 8.18 -4.51 19.19
C SER A 65 8.49 -4.33 17.70
N LEU A 66 7.51 -4.51 16.81
CA LEU A 66 7.70 -4.28 15.37
C LEU A 66 7.97 -2.81 15.09
N ASN A 67 7.19 -1.91 15.70
CA ASN A 67 7.38 -0.47 15.58
C ASN A 67 8.81 -0.08 15.99
N ALA A 68 9.28 -0.54 17.17
CA ALA A 68 10.64 -0.30 17.64
C ALA A 68 11.72 -0.84 16.69
N ARG A 69 11.48 -2.02 16.09
CA ARG A 69 12.41 -2.64 15.14
C ARG A 69 12.48 -1.89 13.82
N PHE A 70 11.34 -1.43 13.29
CA PHE A 70 11.29 -0.65 12.05
C PHE A 70 11.95 0.73 12.25
N SER A 71 11.84 1.31 13.44
CA SER A 71 12.50 2.57 13.81
C SER A 71 14.01 2.45 14.07
N ASN A 72 14.60 1.24 14.00
CA ASN A 72 16.01 1.05 14.35
C ASN A 72 16.96 1.69 13.31
N PRO A 73 17.69 2.76 13.64
CA PRO A 73 18.51 3.49 12.69
C PRO A 73 19.77 2.74 12.26
N TYR A 74 20.14 1.64 12.94
CA TYR A 74 21.35 0.87 12.67
C TYR A 74 21.18 -0.19 11.58
N ILE A 75 19.95 -0.59 11.24
CA ILE A 75 19.70 -1.58 10.19
C ILE A 75 19.85 -0.96 8.79
N LYS A 76 19.52 0.33 8.64
CA LYS A 76 19.56 1.06 7.36
C LYS A 76 18.83 0.34 6.23
N ASP A 77 17.67 -0.22 6.56
CA ASP A 77 16.81 -0.89 5.60
C ASP A 77 16.24 0.13 4.59
N THR A 78 16.30 -0.19 3.31
CA THR A 78 15.81 0.71 2.27
C THR A 78 14.35 0.41 1.96
N VAL A 79 13.58 1.48 1.80
CA VAL A 79 12.16 1.42 1.40
C VAL A 79 12.02 0.71 0.06
N GLN A 80 12.95 0.96 -0.88
CA GLN A 80 12.92 0.35 -2.21
C GLN A 80 13.05 -1.17 -2.16
N ARG A 81 13.94 -1.71 -1.33
CA ARG A 81 14.12 -3.16 -1.16
C ARG A 81 12.86 -3.83 -0.62
N LEU A 82 12.13 -3.15 0.27
CA LEU A 82 10.85 -3.66 0.77
C LEU A 82 9.75 -3.63 -0.30
N ALA A 83 9.78 -2.64 -1.19
CA ALA A 83 8.82 -2.47 -2.30
C ALA A 83 9.02 -3.44 -3.48
N GLU A 84 10.11 -4.22 -3.50
CA GLU A 84 10.35 -5.23 -4.54
C GLU A 84 9.30 -6.36 -4.46
N ASP A 85 9.02 -7.03 -5.57
CA ASP A 85 8.14 -8.21 -5.66
C ASP A 85 6.71 -8.00 -5.13
N GLY A 86 6.17 -6.79 -5.28
CA GLY A 86 4.83 -6.41 -4.81
C GLY A 86 3.72 -7.33 -5.31
N SER A 87 3.74 -7.71 -6.59
CA SER A 87 2.75 -8.60 -7.20
C SER A 87 2.64 -9.97 -6.54
N MET A 88 3.72 -10.46 -5.92
CA MET A 88 3.73 -11.71 -5.17
C MET A 88 3.47 -11.47 -3.68
N LYS A 89 4.15 -10.49 -3.09
CA LYS A 89 4.09 -10.23 -1.65
C LYS A 89 2.71 -9.74 -1.22
N LEU A 90 2.09 -8.84 -1.96
CA LEU A 90 0.79 -8.25 -1.59
C LEU A 90 -0.34 -9.28 -1.60
N VAL A 91 -0.26 -10.32 -2.43
CA VAL A 91 -1.25 -11.41 -2.45
C VAL A 91 -1.34 -12.11 -1.09
N THR A 92 -0.20 -12.49 -0.52
CA THR A 92 -0.18 -13.23 0.75
C THR A 92 -0.20 -12.32 1.97
N THR A 93 0.46 -11.17 1.89
CA THR A 93 0.60 -10.26 3.03
C THR A 93 -0.62 -9.36 3.23
N MET A 94 -1.30 -8.95 2.16
CA MET A 94 -2.34 -7.91 2.21
C MET A 94 -3.71 -8.36 1.66
N ARG A 95 -3.76 -9.16 0.58
CA ARG A 95 -5.03 -9.65 -0.02
C ARG A 95 -5.70 -10.70 0.85
N ASP A 96 -4.98 -11.73 1.28
CA ASP A 96 -5.58 -12.80 2.08
C ASP A 96 -6.29 -12.29 3.37
N PRO A 97 -5.69 -11.40 4.21
CA PRO A 97 -6.40 -10.81 5.35
C PRO A 97 -7.55 -9.90 4.93
N ALA A 98 -7.43 -9.15 3.84
CA ALA A 98 -8.52 -8.31 3.33
C ALA A 98 -9.74 -9.14 2.91
N VAL A 99 -9.52 -10.30 2.27
CA VAL A 99 -10.59 -11.24 1.92
C VAL A 99 -11.24 -11.86 3.15
N GLU A 100 -10.45 -12.19 4.19
CA GLU A 100 -11.00 -12.66 5.48
C GLU A 100 -11.86 -11.56 6.13
N ASN A 101 -11.38 -10.32 6.14
CA ASN A 101 -12.14 -9.18 6.64
C ASN A 101 -13.43 -8.93 5.85
N LEU A 102 -13.36 -8.99 4.52
CA LEU A 102 -14.53 -8.84 3.65
C LEU A 102 -15.61 -9.89 3.97
N LYS A 103 -15.22 -11.17 4.15
CA LYS A 103 -16.14 -12.25 4.54
C LYS A 103 -16.77 -12.04 5.91
N ALA A 104 -16.05 -11.38 6.81
CA ALA A 104 -16.52 -11.03 8.14
C ALA A 104 -17.32 -9.72 8.18
N GLY A 105 -17.48 -9.01 7.06
CA GLY A 105 -18.12 -7.69 7.01
C GLY A 105 -17.30 -6.56 7.66
N ASN A 106 -15.99 -6.76 7.79
CA ASN A 106 -15.05 -5.80 8.38
C ASN A 106 -14.48 -4.84 7.31
N SER A 107 -13.77 -3.81 7.78
CA SER A 107 -13.08 -2.87 6.89
C SER A 107 -11.96 -3.54 6.08
N THR A 108 -11.74 -3.02 4.87
CA THR A 108 -10.64 -3.36 3.96
C THR A 108 -9.90 -2.10 3.50
N ASP A 109 -10.08 -0.98 4.21
CA ASP A 109 -9.59 0.34 3.81
C ASP A 109 -8.06 0.34 3.66
N MET A 110 -7.34 -0.35 4.56
CA MET A 110 -5.87 -0.39 4.48
C MET A 110 -5.39 -1.26 3.34
N PHE A 111 -6.13 -2.29 2.95
CA PHE A 111 -5.86 -3.02 1.71
C PHE A 111 -6.01 -2.10 0.50
N SER A 112 -7.16 -1.42 0.39
CA SER A 112 -7.43 -0.46 -0.69
C SER A 112 -6.37 0.65 -0.78
N PHE A 113 -5.96 1.22 0.36
CA PHE A 113 -4.92 2.25 0.42
C PHE A 113 -3.56 1.71 -0.05
N THR A 114 -3.19 0.51 0.40
CA THR A 114 -1.95 -0.15 -0.01
C THR A 114 -1.93 -0.43 -1.51
N VAL A 115 -3.04 -0.94 -2.06
CA VAL A 115 -3.15 -1.22 -3.48
C VAL A 115 -3.12 0.06 -4.31
N ALA A 116 -3.81 1.12 -3.88
CA ALA A 116 -3.78 2.41 -4.57
C ALA A 116 -2.36 2.98 -4.64
N THR A 117 -1.64 2.99 -3.51
CA THR A 117 -0.25 3.47 -3.50
C THR A 117 0.71 2.55 -4.25
N TRP A 118 0.45 1.25 -4.31
CA TRP A 118 1.20 0.34 -5.19
C TRP A 118 0.95 0.61 -6.67
N ILE A 119 -0.30 0.81 -7.09
CA ILE A 119 -0.64 1.22 -8.47
C ILE A 119 0.10 2.52 -8.81
N ARG A 120 0.02 3.52 -7.94
CA ARG A 120 0.73 4.78 -8.13
C ARG A 120 2.25 4.60 -8.20
N TYR A 121 2.83 3.73 -7.38
CA TYR A 121 4.25 3.40 -7.42
C TYR A 121 4.65 2.74 -8.75
N LEU A 122 3.85 1.81 -9.28
CA LEU A 122 4.09 1.10 -10.54
C LEU A 122 4.09 1.99 -11.79
N VAL A 123 3.57 3.23 -11.69
CA VAL A 123 3.72 4.24 -12.76
C VAL A 123 5.20 4.45 -13.12
N GLY A 124 6.10 4.30 -12.14
CA GLY A 124 7.55 4.40 -12.36
C GLY A 124 8.13 5.81 -12.18
N THR A 125 7.34 6.75 -11.67
CA THR A 125 7.77 8.12 -11.35
C THR A 125 7.29 8.51 -9.97
N ASP A 126 8.16 9.01 -9.10
CA ASP A 126 7.78 9.46 -7.76
C ASP A 126 7.09 10.83 -7.80
N GLU A 127 6.60 11.30 -6.65
CA GLU A 127 5.83 12.55 -6.57
C GLU A 127 6.65 13.81 -6.87
N ASN A 128 7.98 13.71 -6.89
CA ASN A 128 8.91 14.78 -7.24
C ASN A 128 9.42 14.67 -8.69
N GLY A 129 8.91 13.71 -9.48
CA GLY A 129 9.33 13.49 -10.87
C GLY A 129 10.57 12.59 -11.03
N GLY A 130 11.09 12.01 -9.95
CA GLY A 130 12.20 11.07 -9.99
C GLY A 130 11.78 9.71 -10.54
N VAL A 131 12.65 9.05 -11.30
CA VAL A 131 12.38 7.70 -11.83
C VAL A 131 12.43 6.67 -10.69
N ILE A 132 11.43 5.80 -10.65
CA ILE A 132 11.37 4.63 -9.78
C ILE A 132 11.76 3.40 -10.58
N GLU A 133 12.83 2.72 -10.17
CA GLU A 133 13.18 1.41 -10.73
C GLU A 133 12.26 0.34 -10.14
N ILE A 134 11.30 -0.12 -10.94
CA ILE A 134 10.35 -1.15 -10.56
C ILE A 134 11.01 -2.53 -10.69
N LYS A 135 11.17 -3.20 -9.54
CA LYS A 135 11.66 -4.58 -9.46
C LYS A 135 10.53 -5.46 -8.98
N ASP A 136 9.83 -6.04 -9.94
CA ASP A 136 8.68 -6.88 -9.69
C ASP A 136 8.67 -8.01 -10.73
N PRO A 137 8.42 -9.28 -10.37
CA PRO A 137 8.37 -10.39 -11.31
C PRO A 137 7.26 -10.20 -12.35
N ALA A 138 6.13 -9.62 -11.94
CA ALA A 138 5.08 -9.21 -12.87
C ALA A 138 5.42 -7.89 -13.57
N GLY A 139 6.44 -7.16 -13.13
CA GLY A 139 7.06 -6.07 -13.88
C GLY A 139 7.88 -6.53 -15.10
N ALA A 140 8.24 -7.82 -15.18
CA ALA A 140 8.71 -8.43 -16.42
C ALA A 140 7.57 -8.62 -17.45
N ASP A 141 6.31 -8.63 -17.01
CA ASP A 141 5.13 -8.52 -17.86
C ASP A 141 4.75 -7.02 -17.98
N ALA A 142 5.06 -6.41 -19.14
CA ALA A 142 4.77 -5.01 -19.40
C ALA A 142 3.29 -4.62 -19.14
N GLY A 143 2.38 -5.60 -19.06
CA GLY A 143 0.96 -5.39 -18.77
C GLY A 143 0.67 -4.65 -17.47
N LEU A 144 1.28 -5.00 -16.32
CA LEU A 144 0.94 -4.34 -15.04
C LEU A 144 1.36 -2.87 -15.01
N LEU A 145 2.56 -2.57 -15.50
CA LEU A 145 3.09 -1.20 -15.54
C LEU A 145 2.30 -0.35 -16.53
N THR A 146 1.91 -0.94 -17.65
CA THR A 146 1.05 -0.27 -18.66
C THR A 146 -0.31 0.06 -18.07
N MET A 147 -0.98 -0.90 -17.41
CA MET A 147 -2.25 -0.63 -16.73
C MET A 147 -2.12 0.45 -15.66
N ALA A 148 -1.05 0.44 -14.85
CA ALA A 148 -0.85 1.47 -13.83
C ALA A 148 -0.72 2.87 -14.44
N LYS A 149 0.01 3.00 -15.55
CA LYS A 149 0.15 4.26 -16.30
C LYS A 149 -1.16 4.71 -16.92
N GLU A 150 -1.93 3.78 -17.49
CA GLU A 150 -3.25 4.06 -18.06
C GLU A 150 -4.24 4.50 -16.99
N ILE A 151 -4.31 3.79 -15.86
CA ILE A 151 -5.16 4.16 -14.73
C ILE A 151 -4.83 5.57 -14.21
N CYS A 152 -3.55 5.93 -14.15
CA CYS A 152 -3.11 7.23 -13.63
C CYS A 152 -2.89 8.29 -14.72
N HIS A 153 -3.30 8.04 -15.97
CA HIS A 153 -3.08 8.93 -17.14
C HIS A 153 -1.65 9.48 -17.23
N ALA A 154 -0.66 8.65 -16.92
CA ALA A 154 0.71 9.09 -16.71
C ALA A 154 1.36 9.55 -18.02
N GLY A 155 1.87 10.79 -18.04
CA GLY A 155 2.54 11.35 -19.21
C GLY A 155 1.60 11.89 -20.29
N GLU A 156 0.29 11.91 -20.05
CA GLU A 156 -0.66 12.55 -20.97
C GLU A 156 -0.54 14.09 -20.92
N PRO A 157 -0.74 14.79 -22.06
CA PRO A 157 -0.78 16.25 -22.09
C PRO A 157 -1.81 16.80 -21.09
N GLY A 158 -1.37 17.66 -20.17
CA GLY A 158 -2.24 18.25 -19.14
C GLY A 158 -2.23 17.54 -17.79
N SER A 159 -1.43 16.49 -17.61
CA SER A 159 -1.17 15.93 -16.29
C SER A 159 -0.55 16.98 -15.37
N THR A 160 -1.17 17.19 -14.20
CA THR A 160 -0.79 18.25 -13.25
C THR A 160 -0.57 17.74 -11.82
N GLY A 161 -0.88 16.47 -11.57
CA GLY A 161 -0.68 15.83 -10.28
C GLY A 161 0.79 15.54 -9.96
N PRO A 162 1.11 15.21 -8.70
CA PRO A 162 2.48 14.93 -8.27
C PRO A 162 3.12 13.79 -9.09
N GLY A 163 4.29 14.04 -9.68
CA GLY A 163 4.95 13.10 -10.58
C GLY A 163 4.38 13.04 -12.01
N ASN A 164 3.67 14.08 -12.46
CA ASN A 164 3.10 14.22 -13.80
C ASN A 164 2.08 13.10 -14.15
N VAL A 165 1.18 12.85 -13.22
CA VAL A 165 0.02 11.95 -13.36
C VAL A 165 -1.29 12.71 -13.22
N SER A 166 -2.42 12.07 -13.52
CA SER A 166 -3.76 12.58 -13.22
C SER A 166 -4.59 11.54 -12.46
N ALA A 167 -5.66 12.00 -11.80
CA ALA A 167 -6.59 11.11 -11.11
C ALA A 167 -7.24 10.10 -12.07
N PRO A 168 -7.42 8.83 -11.67
CA PRO A 168 -8.16 7.87 -12.47
C PRO A 168 -9.58 8.36 -12.72
N THR A 169 -10.07 8.10 -13.93
CA THR A 169 -11.44 8.47 -14.35
C THR A 169 -12.30 7.24 -14.62
N ASP A 170 -11.67 6.07 -14.83
CA ASP A 170 -12.35 4.80 -15.07
C ASP A 170 -12.10 3.81 -13.92
N LYS A 171 -13.14 3.62 -13.11
CA LYS A 171 -13.14 2.64 -12.01
C LYS A 171 -13.01 1.20 -12.52
N ALA A 172 -13.48 0.90 -13.74
CA ALA A 172 -13.40 -0.46 -14.29
C ALA A 172 -11.95 -0.89 -14.53
N LEU A 173 -11.05 0.04 -14.89
CA LEU A 173 -9.62 -0.27 -15.01
C LEU A 173 -8.99 -0.62 -13.66
N VAL A 174 -9.40 0.05 -12.57
CA VAL A 174 -8.99 -0.30 -11.21
C VAL A 174 -9.50 -1.69 -10.85
N ALA A 175 -10.77 -2.00 -11.13
CA ALA A 175 -11.34 -3.33 -10.88
C ALA A 175 -10.61 -4.44 -11.67
N GLN A 176 -10.24 -4.18 -12.92
CA GLN A 176 -9.46 -5.10 -13.76
C GLN A 176 -8.06 -5.33 -13.20
N PHE A 177 -7.37 -4.26 -12.77
CA PHE A 177 -6.07 -4.35 -12.13
C PHE A 177 -6.14 -5.20 -10.86
N VAL A 178 -7.10 -4.89 -9.98
CA VAL A 178 -7.29 -5.63 -8.72
C VAL A 178 -7.62 -7.10 -9.02
N THR A 179 -8.50 -7.38 -9.98
CA THR A 179 -8.84 -8.75 -10.38
C THR A 179 -7.62 -9.51 -10.89
N LYS A 180 -6.80 -8.87 -11.74
CA LYS A 180 -5.65 -9.51 -12.38
C LYS A 180 -4.60 -9.96 -11.35
N VAL A 181 -4.37 -9.18 -10.29
CA VAL A 181 -3.35 -9.49 -9.28
C VAL A 181 -3.92 -10.25 -8.08
N PHE A 182 -5.09 -9.84 -7.59
CA PHE A 182 -5.65 -10.27 -6.30
C PHE A 182 -6.83 -11.25 -6.43
N GLY A 183 -7.26 -11.54 -7.66
CA GLY A 183 -8.35 -12.44 -7.98
C GLY A 183 -9.72 -11.78 -7.98
N THR A 184 -10.70 -12.51 -8.50
CA THR A 184 -12.09 -12.04 -8.70
C THR A 184 -12.82 -11.68 -7.41
N GLU A 185 -12.46 -12.31 -6.29
CA GLU A 185 -13.06 -12.00 -4.99
C GLU A 185 -12.72 -10.57 -4.53
N ALA A 186 -11.46 -10.16 -4.69
CA ALA A 186 -11.05 -8.80 -4.37
C ALA A 186 -11.53 -7.80 -5.44
N GLY A 187 -11.36 -8.14 -6.72
CA GLY A 187 -11.70 -7.23 -7.82
C GLY A 187 -13.20 -7.11 -8.14
N GLY A 188 -14.02 -8.03 -7.63
CA GLY A 188 -15.48 -7.97 -7.69
C GLY A 188 -16.14 -7.36 -6.45
N SER A 189 -15.35 -6.89 -5.48
CA SER A 189 -15.85 -6.26 -4.27
C SER A 189 -15.89 -4.74 -4.42
N ASP A 190 -17.09 -4.16 -4.37
CA ASP A 190 -17.28 -2.70 -4.42
C ASP A 190 -16.51 -2.00 -3.30
N GLN A 191 -16.47 -2.57 -2.08
CA GLN A 191 -15.73 -1.98 -0.96
C GLN A 191 -14.24 -1.81 -1.28
N ILE A 192 -13.62 -2.84 -1.87
CA ILE A 192 -12.20 -2.82 -2.20
C ILE A 192 -11.94 -1.91 -3.40
N VAL A 193 -12.72 -2.06 -4.48
CA VAL A 193 -12.53 -1.31 -5.72
C VAL A 193 -12.82 0.17 -5.51
N ASP A 194 -13.92 0.52 -4.85
CA ASP A 194 -14.28 1.91 -4.57
C ASP A 194 -13.28 2.56 -3.61
N GLY A 195 -12.87 1.85 -2.57
CA GLY A 195 -11.83 2.30 -1.66
C GLY A 195 -10.50 2.55 -2.39
N THR A 196 -10.10 1.64 -3.27
CA THR A 196 -8.85 1.76 -4.03
C THR A 196 -8.93 2.94 -4.99
N PHE A 197 -10.04 3.05 -5.73
CA PHE A 197 -10.29 4.15 -6.67
C PHE A 197 -10.27 5.50 -5.94
N ALA A 198 -10.97 5.63 -4.81
CA ALA A 198 -11.03 6.87 -4.04
C ALA A 198 -9.65 7.30 -3.52
N VAL A 199 -8.88 6.38 -2.93
CA VAL A 199 -7.51 6.69 -2.49
C VAL A 199 -6.64 7.07 -3.67
N LEU A 200 -6.78 6.39 -4.82
CA LEU A 200 -5.99 6.67 -6.01
C LEU A 200 -6.31 8.05 -6.61
N VAL A 201 -7.59 8.45 -6.63
CA VAL A 201 -8.03 9.82 -6.97
C VAL A 201 -7.33 10.83 -6.08
N ASP A 202 -7.35 10.62 -4.77
CA ASP A 202 -6.72 11.54 -3.83
C ASP A 202 -5.22 11.64 -4.07
N ILE A 203 -4.47 10.53 -4.04
CA ILE A 203 -2.99 10.59 -4.14
C ILE A 203 -2.52 11.13 -5.50
N CYS A 204 -3.24 10.87 -6.60
CA CYS A 204 -2.93 11.46 -7.89
C CYS A 204 -3.27 12.96 -7.97
N THR A 205 -4.17 13.46 -7.12
CA THR A 205 -4.58 14.88 -7.11
C THR A 205 -3.76 15.70 -6.13
N MET A 206 -3.64 15.26 -4.88
CA MET A 206 -3.06 16.02 -3.77
C MET A 206 -1.73 15.45 -3.24
N GLY A 207 -1.34 14.26 -3.69
CA GLY A 207 -0.14 13.56 -3.23
C GLY A 207 -0.37 12.67 -2.00
N THR A 208 0.48 11.67 -1.86
CA THR A 208 0.38 10.61 -0.83
C THR A 208 0.54 11.19 0.57
N ALA A 209 1.44 12.15 0.76
CA ALA A 209 1.66 12.77 2.07
C ALA A 209 0.40 13.50 2.58
N ALA A 210 -0.28 14.22 1.69
CA ALA A 210 -1.51 14.94 2.05
C ALA A 210 -2.66 13.95 2.31
N ARG A 211 -2.76 12.87 1.54
CA ARG A 211 -3.78 11.83 1.78
C ARG A 211 -3.58 11.08 3.10
N LEU A 212 -2.33 10.79 3.48
CA LEU A 212 -2.01 10.21 4.78
C LEU A 212 -2.32 11.19 5.93
N GLN A 213 -2.12 12.49 5.73
CA GLN A 213 -2.52 13.50 6.71
C GLN A 213 -4.04 13.47 6.94
N SER A 214 -4.85 13.47 5.87
CA SER A 214 -6.31 13.34 5.99
C SER A 214 -6.74 12.05 6.69
N TYR A 215 -6.04 10.94 6.44
CA TYR A 215 -6.28 9.69 7.18
C TYR A 215 -5.99 9.87 8.67
N MET A 216 -4.82 10.40 9.02
CA MET A 216 -4.41 10.59 10.41
C MET A 216 -5.37 11.52 11.16
N ASP A 217 -5.80 12.62 10.54
CA ASP A 217 -6.76 13.57 11.11
C ASP A 217 -8.13 12.91 11.35
N SER A 218 -8.55 11.96 10.51
CA SER A 218 -9.80 11.20 10.72
C SER A 218 -9.77 10.23 11.91
N LYS A 219 -8.59 10.00 12.51
CA LYS A 219 -8.37 9.08 13.64
C LYS A 219 -8.09 9.82 14.96
N ALA A 220 -7.94 11.14 14.93
CA ALA A 220 -7.75 12.01 16.09
C ALA A 220 -9.08 12.37 16.74
#